data_AF-A0A7S3I410-F1
#
_entry.id   AF-A0A7S3I410-F1
#
_cell.length_a   1.000
_cell.length_b   1.000
_cell.length_c   1.000
_cell.angle_alpha   90.00
_cell.angle_beta   90.00
_cell.angle_gamma   90.00
#
_symmetry.space_group_name_H-M   'P 1'
#
loop_
_entity.id
_entity.type
_entity.pdbx_description
1 polymer ?
#
loop_
_entity_poly.entity_id
_entity_poly.type
_entity_poly.pdbx_seq_one_letter_code
_entity_poly.pdbx_strand_id
1 'polypeptide(L)'
;MRYILLEVMGLKEEEVTGKGLNLIAIAYDADFQGKHYEVSIPLEDALDPRNEVLLAYEMNGKAIPAVHGFPVRMVSPGYIGVRSAKWVHKLIISEEMADSTPQRRDYKIVKDRDITKVDWNAWKCVYGQ
;
A
#
# COMPACT_ATOMS: atom_id res chain seq x y z
N MET A 1 -7.61 -7.60 -5.99
CA MET A 1 -6.52 -8.00 -5.07
C MET A 1 -6.89 -9.28 -4.33
N ARG A 2 -8.06 -9.33 -3.68
CA ARG A 2 -8.63 -10.53 -3.06
C ARG A 2 -8.38 -11.86 -3.81
N TYR A 3 -8.71 -11.93 -5.10
CA TYR A 3 -8.46 -13.12 -5.93
C TYR A 3 -6.97 -13.53 -5.96
N ILE A 4 -6.06 -12.57 -6.14
CA ILE A 4 -4.61 -12.83 -6.14
C ILE A 4 -4.19 -13.39 -4.78
N LEU A 5 -4.66 -12.80 -3.69
CA LEU A 5 -4.31 -13.20 -2.33
C LEU A 5 -4.82 -14.61 -1.98
N LEU A 6 -6.09 -14.90 -2.27
CA LEU A 6 -6.71 -16.17 -1.87
C LEU A 6 -6.41 -17.30 -2.85
N GLU A 7 -6.56 -17.04 -4.16
CA GLU A 7 -6.51 -18.10 -5.17
C GLU A 7 -5.10 -18.29 -5.74
N VAL A 8 -4.35 -17.20 -5.98
CA VAL A 8 -3.02 -17.30 -6.60
C VAL A 8 -1.94 -17.54 -5.56
N MET A 9 -1.98 -16.83 -4.43
CA MET A 9 -1.04 -17.02 -3.33
C MET A 9 -1.45 -18.14 -2.38
N GLY A 10 -2.68 -18.66 -2.49
CA GLY A 10 -3.16 -19.80 -1.71
C GLY A 10 -3.43 -19.49 -0.23
N LEU A 11 -3.67 -18.23 0.12
CA LEU A 11 -3.97 -17.84 1.49
C LEU A 11 -5.39 -18.25 1.86
N LYS A 12 -5.57 -18.77 3.08
CA LYS A 12 -6.91 -19.06 3.60
C LYS A 12 -7.44 -17.86 4.36
N GLU A 13 -8.73 -17.57 4.22
CA GLU A 13 -9.36 -16.43 4.91
C GLU A 13 -9.16 -16.49 6.43
N GLU A 14 -9.20 -17.68 7.03
CA GLU A 14 -8.96 -17.93 8.46
C GLU A 14 -7.53 -17.60 8.93
N GLU A 15 -6.54 -17.62 8.02
CA GLU A 15 -5.14 -17.29 8.32
C GLU A 15 -4.88 -15.77 8.31
N VAL A 16 -5.77 -15.00 7.67
CA VAL A 16 -5.56 -13.57 7.40
C VAL A 16 -6.57 -12.66 8.09
N THR A 17 -7.80 -13.14 8.29
CA THR A 17 -8.90 -12.32 8.84
C THR A 17 -8.70 -12.06 10.33
N GLY A 18 -8.81 -10.79 10.74
CA GLY A 18 -8.72 -10.38 12.16
C GLY A 18 -7.32 -10.49 12.78
N LYS A 19 -6.28 -10.71 11.97
CA LYS A 19 -4.89 -10.85 12.41
C LYS A 19 -4.11 -9.53 12.44
N GLY A 20 -4.70 -8.43 11.99
CA GLY A 20 -4.04 -7.12 11.92
C GLY A 20 -2.87 -7.07 10.93
N LEU A 21 -2.86 -7.96 9.93
CA LEU A 21 -1.82 -8.02 8.91
C LEU A 21 -1.91 -6.84 7.94
N ASN A 22 -0.81 -6.57 7.26
CA ASN A 22 -0.66 -5.52 6.27
C ASN A 22 -0.25 -6.11 4.92
N LEU A 23 -0.83 -5.60 3.84
CA LEU A 23 -0.34 -5.80 2.49
C LEU A 23 0.63 -4.67 2.14
N ILE A 24 1.91 -5.01 2.00
CA ILE A 24 2.98 -4.10 1.57
C ILE A 24 3.16 -4.23 0.05
N ALA A 25 3.14 -3.10 -0.65
CA ALA A 25 3.53 -3.00 -2.05
C ALA A 25 4.87 -2.27 -2.18
N ILE A 26 5.79 -2.90 -2.90
CA ILE A 26 7.13 -2.37 -3.18
C ILE A 26 7.23 -2.05 -4.67
N ALA A 27 7.64 -0.83 -4.96
CA ALA A 27 7.78 -0.27 -6.29
C ALA A 27 9.22 -0.33 -6.78
N TYR A 28 9.38 -0.36 -8.10
CA TYR A 28 10.69 -0.53 -8.74
C TYR A 28 11.55 0.74 -8.69
N ASP A 29 10.94 1.91 -8.50
CA ASP A 29 11.68 3.15 -8.27
C ASP A 29 12.38 3.12 -6.91
N ALA A 30 13.56 3.73 -6.87
CA ALA A 30 14.42 3.78 -5.70
C ALA A 30 15.02 5.17 -5.55
N ASP A 31 15.33 5.54 -4.31
CA ASP A 31 16.07 6.75 -4.01
C ASP A 31 17.57 6.60 -4.36
N PHE A 32 18.36 7.65 -4.11
CA PHE A 32 19.79 7.67 -4.37
C PHE A 32 20.60 6.69 -3.49
N GLN A 33 20.00 6.13 -2.44
CA GLN A 33 20.60 5.09 -1.59
C GLN A 33 20.15 3.69 -2.02
N GLY A 34 19.35 3.58 -3.09
CA GLY A 34 18.79 2.32 -3.55
C GLY A 34 17.61 1.82 -2.72
N LYS A 35 17.03 2.65 -1.84
CA LYS A 35 15.83 2.28 -1.08
C LYS A 35 14.60 2.41 -1.97
N HIS A 36 13.91 1.30 -2.18
CA HIS A 36 12.68 1.25 -2.95
C HIS A 36 11.54 2.01 -2.28
N TYR A 37 10.65 2.57 -3.09
CA TYR A 37 9.39 3.08 -2.59
C TYR A 37 8.50 1.92 -2.14
N GLU A 38 8.00 1.99 -0.91
CA GLU A 38 7.08 0.99 -0.38
C GLU A 38 5.97 1.65 0.44
N VAL A 39 4.78 1.08 0.41
CA VAL A 39 3.61 1.52 1.18
C VAL A 39 2.77 0.31 1.57
N SER A 40 1.95 0.47 2.60
CA SER A 40 1.06 -0.61 3.03
C SER A 40 -0.34 -0.14 3.36
N ILE A 41 -1.28 -1.06 3.19
CA ILE A 41 -2.66 -0.97 3.65
C ILE A 41 -2.96 -2.18 4.55
N PRO A 42 -3.93 -2.10 5.48
CA PRO A 42 -4.47 -3.26 6.16
C PRO A 42 -4.84 -4.36 5.15
N LEU A 43 -4.45 -5.60 5.44
CA LEU A 43 -4.73 -6.74 4.57
C LEU A 43 -6.24 -7.01 4.47
N GLU A 44 -6.98 -6.74 5.55
CA GLU A 44 -8.45 -6.85 5.57
C GLU A 44 -9.11 -5.97 4.50
N ASP A 45 -8.62 -4.74 4.31
CA ASP A 45 -9.13 -3.84 3.28
C ASP A 45 -8.79 -4.31 1.86
N ALA A 46 -7.65 -5.00 1.68
CA ALA A 46 -7.28 -5.61 0.42
C ALA A 46 -8.11 -6.88 0.09
N LEU A 47 -8.71 -7.49 1.12
CA LEU A 47 -9.57 -8.66 1.05
C LEU A 47 -11.07 -8.33 1.04
N ASP A 48 -11.47 -7.14 1.48
CA ASP A 48 -12.88 -6.74 1.51
C ASP A 48 -13.45 -6.70 0.08
N PRO A 49 -14.47 -7.51 -0.24
CA PRO A 49 -15.08 -7.51 -1.57
C PRO A 49 -15.73 -6.17 -1.95
N ARG A 50 -16.00 -5.29 -0.99
CA ARG A 50 -16.54 -3.94 -1.22
C ARG A 50 -15.44 -2.92 -1.49
N ASN A 51 -14.21 -3.18 -1.03
CA ASN A 51 -13.06 -2.34 -1.30
C ASN A 51 -12.18 -3.02 -2.35
N GLU A 52 -12.51 -2.80 -3.61
CA GLU A 52 -11.82 -3.43 -4.73
C GLU A 52 -10.41 -2.87 -4.93
N VAL A 53 -9.47 -3.25 -4.07
CA VAL A 53 -8.04 -2.99 -4.29
C VAL A 53 -7.62 -3.76 -5.55
N LEU A 54 -6.98 -3.09 -6.49
CA LEU A 54 -6.59 -3.65 -7.78
C LEU A 54 -5.08 -3.68 -7.94
N LEU A 55 -4.60 -4.71 -8.64
CA LEU A 55 -3.30 -4.70 -9.29
C LEU A 55 -3.56 -4.46 -10.77
N ALA A 56 -3.54 -3.19 -11.18
CA ALA A 56 -3.97 -2.73 -12.50
C ALA A 56 -2.81 -2.73 -13.49
N TYR A 57 -3.08 -3.19 -14.71
CA TYR A 57 -2.19 -3.10 -15.88
C TYR A 57 -2.77 -2.25 -17.01
N GLU A 58 -4.06 -1.90 -16.91
CA GLU A 58 -4.78 -0.99 -17.81
C GLU A 58 -5.36 0.21 -17.07
N MET A 59 -5.51 1.31 -17.80
CA MET A 59 -6.22 2.52 -17.37
C MET A 59 -7.05 3.03 -18.55
N ASN A 60 -8.35 3.12 -18.36
CA ASN A 60 -9.31 3.56 -19.40
C ASN A 60 -9.23 2.73 -20.69
N GLY A 61 -9.13 1.40 -20.57
CA GLY A 61 -9.13 0.46 -21.71
C GLY A 61 -7.85 0.44 -22.54
N LYS A 62 -6.75 1.02 -22.03
CA LYS A 62 -5.42 0.99 -22.64
C LYS A 62 -4.39 0.59 -21.60
N ALA A 63 -3.25 0.08 -22.03
CA ALA A 63 -2.11 -0.15 -21.14
C ALA A 63 -1.79 1.11 -20.33
N ILE A 64 -1.46 0.93 -19.05
CA ILE A 64 -1.14 2.06 -18.16
C ILE A 64 0.02 2.87 -18.75
N PRO A 65 -0.08 4.21 -18.84
CA PRO A 65 1.05 5.03 -19.23
C PRO A 65 2.23 4.89 -18.26
N ALA A 66 3.47 4.98 -18.73
CA ALA A 66 4.68 4.86 -17.88
C ALA A 66 4.63 5.76 -16.64
N VAL A 67 4.20 7.02 -16.79
CA VAL A 67 4.06 7.99 -15.70
C VAL A 67 3.03 7.59 -14.62
N HIS A 68 2.08 6.73 -14.99
CA HIS A 68 1.03 6.20 -14.12
C HIS A 68 1.33 4.82 -13.56
N GLY A 69 2.48 4.22 -13.87
CA GLY A 69 2.94 2.98 -13.23
C GLY A 69 3.06 1.76 -14.14
N PHE A 70 3.25 1.92 -15.46
CA PHE A 70 3.48 0.77 -16.36
C PHE A 70 4.64 -0.12 -15.87
N PRO A 71 4.55 -1.46 -15.93
CA PRO A 71 3.44 -2.23 -16.49
C PRO A 71 2.28 -2.43 -15.51
N VAL A 72 2.54 -2.31 -14.22
CA VAL A 72 1.59 -2.68 -13.17
C VAL A 72 1.66 -1.69 -12.01
N ARG A 73 0.50 -1.28 -11.51
CA ARG A 73 0.36 -0.48 -10.29
C ARG A 73 -0.64 -1.10 -9.33
N MET A 74 -0.51 -0.77 -8.05
CA MET A 74 -1.59 -0.94 -7.10
C MET A 74 -2.54 0.27 -7.17
N VAL A 75 -3.84 0.00 -7.06
CA VAL A 75 -4.89 1.00 -6.87
C VAL A 75 -5.67 0.62 -5.62
N SER A 76 -5.73 1.52 -4.66
CA SER A 76 -6.42 1.32 -3.37
C SER A 76 -7.56 2.34 -3.26
N PRO A 77 -8.78 1.99 -3.69
CA PRO A 77 -9.94 2.87 -3.57
C PRO A 77 -10.18 3.31 -2.12
N GLY A 78 -10.62 4.55 -1.93
CA GLY A 78 -10.83 5.11 -0.59
C GLY A 78 -9.54 5.47 0.16
N TYR A 79 -8.35 5.22 -0.39
CA TYR A 79 -7.09 5.64 0.21
C TYR A 79 -6.53 6.89 -0.47
N ILE A 80 -5.72 7.65 0.27
CA ILE A 80 -4.92 8.72 -0.33
C ILE A 80 -3.95 8.15 -1.38
N GLY A 81 -3.73 8.91 -2.46
CA GLY A 81 -3.04 8.42 -3.66
C GLY A 81 -1.64 7.84 -3.44
N VAL A 82 -0.94 8.25 -2.37
CA VAL A 82 0.35 7.67 -1.95
C VAL A 82 0.26 6.15 -1.71
N ARG A 83 -0.87 5.63 -1.25
CA ARG A 83 -1.05 4.19 -1.00
C ARG A 83 -1.28 3.39 -2.28
N SER A 84 -1.53 4.05 -3.41
CA SER A 84 -1.65 3.41 -4.73
C SER A 84 -0.29 3.37 -5.43
N ALA A 85 0.62 2.50 -4.96
CA ALA A 85 1.98 2.37 -5.48
C ALA A 85 2.02 2.16 -7.00
N LYS A 86 2.88 2.89 -7.69
CA LYS A 86 3.16 2.73 -9.13
C LYS A 86 4.32 1.74 -9.31
N TRP A 87 4.47 1.16 -10.51
CA TRP A 87 5.63 0.31 -10.86
C TRP A 87 5.85 -0.84 -9.87
N VAL A 88 4.77 -1.49 -9.44
CA VAL A 88 4.81 -2.53 -8.39
C VAL A 88 5.53 -3.76 -8.94
N HIS A 89 6.55 -4.22 -8.21
CA HIS A 89 7.30 -5.43 -8.58
C HIS A 89 7.26 -6.51 -7.48
N LYS A 90 6.86 -6.17 -6.25
CA LYS A 90 6.75 -7.11 -5.14
C LYS A 90 5.61 -6.75 -4.21
N LEU A 91 4.89 -7.78 -3.75
CA LEU A 91 3.89 -7.72 -2.70
C LEU A 91 4.35 -8.58 -1.53
N ILE A 92 4.14 -8.10 -0.30
CA ILE A 92 4.50 -8.82 0.93
C ILE A 92 3.34 -8.72 1.92
N ILE A 93 3.06 -9.81 2.62
CA ILE A 93 2.17 -9.80 3.78
C ILE A 93 3.03 -9.79 5.03
N SER A 94 2.71 -8.89 5.95
CA SER A 94 3.52 -8.60 7.13
C SER A 94 2.65 -8.23 8.32
N GLU A 95 3.08 -8.60 9.52
CA GLU A 95 2.48 -8.08 10.76
C GLU A 95 2.76 -6.59 10.92
N GLU A 96 3.92 -6.14 10.45
CA GLU A 96 4.33 -4.75 10.43
C GLU A 96 3.89 -4.01 9.16
N MET A 97 3.62 -2.71 9.30
CA MET A 97 3.48 -1.80 8.16
C MET A 97 4.81 -1.63 7.40
N ALA A 98 4.74 -1.14 6.17
CA ALA A 98 5.93 -0.77 5.40
C ALA A 98 6.87 0.17 6.20
N ASP A 99 8.17 -0.02 6.06
CA ASP A 99 9.21 0.76 6.75
C ASP A 99 9.80 1.85 5.85
N SER A 100 8.93 2.58 5.16
CA SER A 100 9.31 3.73 4.34
C SER A 100 8.93 5.04 4.99
N THR A 101 9.60 6.12 4.57
CA THR A 101 9.25 7.48 4.99
C THR A 101 7.78 7.82 4.70
N PRO A 102 7.23 7.56 3.49
CA PRO A 102 5.81 7.77 3.19
C PRO A 102 4.81 7.01 4.10
N GLN A 103 5.23 5.91 4.73
CA GLN A 103 4.39 5.14 5.64
C GLN A 103 4.62 5.54 7.10
N ARG A 104 5.87 5.66 7.53
CA ARG A 104 6.23 5.83 8.95
C ARG A 104 6.23 7.29 9.40
N ARG A 105 6.66 8.22 8.53
CA ARG A 105 7.02 9.61 8.91
C ARG A 105 6.42 10.70 8.03
N ASP A 106 5.53 10.34 7.10
CA ASP A 106 4.84 11.29 6.23
C ASP A 106 3.39 10.83 6.05
N TYR A 107 2.54 11.69 5.46
CA TYR A 107 1.12 11.44 5.23
C TYR A 107 0.36 11.06 6.51
N LYS A 108 0.67 11.78 7.59
CA LYS A 108 0.03 11.71 8.90
C LYS A 108 -0.44 13.09 9.32
N ILE A 109 -1.61 13.16 9.94
CA ILE A 109 -2.12 14.39 10.56
C ILE A 109 -1.53 14.44 11.97
N VAL A 110 -0.67 15.44 12.22
CA VAL A 110 0.00 15.65 13.50
C VAL A 110 -0.42 17.00 14.09
N LYS A 111 -0.43 17.11 15.42
CA LYS A 111 -0.77 18.37 16.10
C LYS A 111 0.41 19.33 16.20
N ASP A 112 1.62 18.80 16.41
CA ASP A 112 2.82 19.58 16.57
C ASP A 112 3.34 20.10 15.23
N ARG A 113 3.63 21.41 15.18
CA ARG A 113 4.24 22.05 14.00
C ARG A 113 5.75 21.82 13.92
N ASP A 114 6.39 21.53 15.04
CA ASP A 114 7.81 21.19 15.11
C ASP A 114 7.99 19.69 14.88
N ILE A 115 8.39 19.34 13.65
CA ILE A 115 8.53 17.97 13.18
C ILE A 115 9.51 17.12 14.03
N THR A 116 10.43 17.78 14.74
CA THR A 116 11.43 17.10 15.58
C THR A 116 10.85 16.59 16.89
N LYS A 117 9.67 17.08 17.28
CA LYS A 117 8.97 16.73 18.52
C LYS A 117 7.81 15.75 18.30
N VAL A 118 7.51 15.40 17.05
CA VAL A 118 6.43 14.48 16.71
C VAL A 118 6.83 13.05 17.09
N ASP A 119 6.05 12.43 17.97
CA ASP A 119 6.07 10.98 18.14
C ASP A 119 5.33 10.30 16.98
N TRP A 120 6.09 9.88 15.98
CA TRP A 120 5.56 9.26 14.77
C TRP A 120 4.80 7.95 14.99
N ASN A 121 5.02 7.27 16.12
CA ASN A 121 4.34 6.01 16.44
C ASN A 121 2.95 6.24 17.04
N ALA A 122 2.71 7.41 17.62
CA ALA A 122 1.41 7.78 18.20
C ALA A 122 0.33 8.10 17.13
N TRP A 123 0.73 8.33 15.87
CA TRP A 123 -0.17 8.78 14.80
C TRP A 123 -0.33 7.72 13.72
N LYS A 124 -1.58 7.42 13.37
CA LYS A 124 -1.90 6.55 12.23
C LYS A 124 -1.73 7.29 10.91
N CYS A 125 -1.42 6.55 9.86
CA CYS A 125 -1.47 7.06 8.49
C CYS A 125 -2.86 7.60 8.18
N VAL A 126 -2.93 8.63 7.33
CA VAL A 126 -4.21 9.05 6.77
C VAL A 126 -4.71 7.94 5.85
N TYR A 127 -5.73 7.22 6.30
CA TYR A 127 -6.56 6.36 5.48
C TYR A 127 -7.75 7.20 5.06
N GLY A 128 -8.15 7.17 3.79
CA GLY A 128 -9.33 7.95 3.39
C GLY A 128 -10.58 7.37 4.06
N GLN A 129 -11.55 8.25 4.29
CA GLN A 129 -12.78 7.95 5.02
C GLN A 129 -13.76 7.14 4.17
#